data_AF-A0A953X3P4-F1
#
_entry.id   AF-A0A953X3P4-F1
#
_cell.length_a   1.000
_cell.length_b   1.000
_cell.length_c   1.000
_cell.angle_alpha   90.00
_cell.angle_beta   90.00
_cell.angle_gamma   90.00
#
_symmetry.space_group_name_H-M   'P 1'
#
loop_
_entity.id
_entity.type
_entity.pdbx_description
1 polymer ?
#
loop_
_entity_poly.entity_id
_entity_poly.type
_entity_poly.pdbx_seq_one_letter_code
_entity_poly.pdbx_strand_id
1 'polypeptide(L)'
;PTVWKWLVTPQQAGQGVIAFNLAQRLEENGERHDRVVKSIPLFVTVRTIDDLLASDEVAPGPNGPGARNALPNTLMSPALDAPPTGTVAVAADSGCRWDIGTNPDRFALVLSNLAYSPPISQLTETHEDGDRIAGSLKDTGFSVLRCRDLGRNQTLEAMRDVGKRSRARKLAGNHPVTFFYYSGHGVNVEDGNYVLPVDLPGANPEEIEDGAVSFEKIFNLMSTTVADTAFIVFDACRTVMDDDSRGMMRAYSPVTWSTGVFQAYATQPGKTAADSGTYSQELAATLPVEGLPANVVFKRVQDEVARKTENKQRPNYLDDTTGGEFYFRK
;
A
#
# COMPACT_ATOMS: atom_id res chain seq x y z
N PRO A 1 33.52 -4.25 -3.65
CA PRO A 1 33.22 -5.35 -2.71
C PRO A 1 32.30 -6.35 -3.40
N THR A 2 32.71 -7.63 -3.50
CA THR A 2 31.89 -8.68 -4.13
C THR A 2 30.72 -9.02 -3.21
N VAL A 3 29.49 -8.77 -3.65
CA VAL A 3 28.27 -9.13 -2.91
C VAL A 3 27.88 -10.55 -3.30
N TRP A 4 27.92 -11.47 -2.34
CA TRP A 4 27.47 -12.85 -2.53
C TRP A 4 26.00 -12.97 -2.17
N LYS A 5 25.17 -13.44 -3.11
CA LYS A 5 23.74 -13.73 -2.86
C LYS A 5 23.56 -15.24 -2.72
N TRP A 6 22.97 -15.66 -1.60
CA TRP A 6 22.60 -17.05 -1.32
C TRP A 6 21.08 -17.13 -1.20
N LEU A 7 20.46 -18.10 -1.86
CA LEU A 7 19.04 -18.39 -1.72
C LEU A 7 18.88 -19.63 -0.85
N VAL A 8 18.19 -19.48 0.29
CA VAL A 8 17.82 -20.59 1.17
C VAL A 8 16.30 -20.75 1.09
N THR A 9 15.84 -21.91 0.65
CA THR A 9 14.40 -22.23 0.52
C THR A 9 14.02 -23.24 1.61
N PRO A 10 13.33 -22.81 2.68
CA PRO A 10 12.88 -23.71 3.72
C PRO A 10 11.80 -24.67 3.20
N GLN A 11 11.82 -25.92 3.66
CA GLN A 11 10.85 -26.95 3.24
C GLN A 11 9.68 -27.12 4.23
N GLN A 12 9.80 -26.58 5.45
CA GLN A 12 8.81 -26.71 6.52
C GLN A 12 8.76 -25.42 7.34
N ALA A 13 7.59 -25.12 7.91
CA ALA A 13 7.44 -24.03 8.87
C ALA A 13 8.14 -24.33 10.19
N GLY A 14 8.59 -23.29 10.88
CA GLY A 14 9.31 -23.43 12.14
C GLY A 14 10.30 -22.30 12.41
N GLN A 15 11.00 -22.40 13.53
CA GLN A 15 12.10 -21.52 13.89
C GLN A 15 13.42 -22.28 13.74
N GLY A 16 14.42 -21.62 13.19
CA GLY A 16 15.73 -22.21 12.99
C GLY A 16 16.84 -21.17 12.95
N VAL A 17 18.08 -21.67 13.04
CA VAL A 17 19.28 -20.85 12.88
C VAL A 17 19.98 -21.28 11.60
N ILE A 18 20.12 -20.36 10.66
CA ILE A 18 21.02 -20.54 9.52
C ILE A 18 22.38 -20.01 9.94
N ALA A 19 23.41 -20.85 9.94
CA ALA A 19 24.78 -20.44 10.24
C ALA A 19 25.59 -20.31 8.95
N PHE A 20 26.10 -19.10 8.68
CA PHE A 20 27.07 -18.89 7.61
C PHE A 20 28.48 -19.11 8.15
N ASN A 21 29.09 -20.22 7.77
CA ASN A 21 30.46 -20.55 8.14
C ASN A 21 31.42 -20.07 7.06
N LEU A 22 32.20 -19.05 7.36
CA LEU A 22 33.36 -18.67 6.57
C LEU A 22 34.51 -19.60 6.94
N ALA A 23 34.98 -20.39 5.99
CA ALA A 23 36.14 -21.26 6.16
C ALA A 23 37.31 -20.78 5.29
N GLN A 24 38.51 -20.94 5.83
CA GLN A 24 39.77 -20.77 5.11
C GLN A 24 40.32 -22.15 4.80
N ARG A 25 40.72 -22.36 3.56
CA ARG A 25 41.44 -23.55 3.10
C ARG A 25 42.89 -23.18 2.83
N LEU A 26 43.81 -23.94 3.41
CA LEU A 26 45.24 -23.88 3.11
C LEU A 26 45.68 -25.22 2.53
N GLU A 27 46.41 -25.17 1.41
CA GLU A 27 47.09 -26.35 0.86
C GLU A 27 48.60 -26.15 1.00
N GLU A 28 49.26 -27.06 1.72
CA GLU A 28 50.71 -27.03 1.93
C GLU A 28 51.26 -28.45 1.74
N ASN A 29 52.28 -28.59 0.89
CA ASN A 29 52.92 -29.88 0.58
C ASN A 29 51.96 -31.02 0.17
N GLY A 30 50.80 -30.69 -0.40
CA GLY A 30 49.78 -31.66 -0.82
C GLY A 30 48.77 -32.04 0.28
N GLU A 31 48.93 -31.55 1.50
CA GLU A 31 47.93 -31.69 2.57
C GLU A 31 46.95 -30.50 2.58
N ARG A 32 45.67 -30.81 2.83
CA ARG A 32 44.57 -29.84 2.90
C ARG A 32 44.20 -29.58 4.36
N HIS A 33 44.29 -28.31 4.77
CA HIS A 33 43.84 -27.85 6.07
C HIS A 33 42.66 -26.88 5.92
N ASP A 34 41.48 -27.32 6.34
CA ASP A 34 40.26 -26.50 6.36
C ASP A 34 40.00 -26.00 7.79
N ARG A 35 39.84 -24.69 7.96
CA ARG A 35 39.51 -24.06 9.26
C ARG A 35 38.34 -23.11 9.10
N VAL A 36 37.28 -23.30 9.88
CA VAL A 36 36.20 -22.30 10.02
C VAL A 36 36.76 -21.10 10.80
N VAL A 37 36.78 -19.93 10.16
CA VAL A 37 37.33 -18.68 10.71
C VAL A 37 36.24 -17.79 11.31
N LYS A 38 34.99 -17.91 10.85
CA LYS A 38 33.86 -17.15 11.39
C LYS A 38 32.56 -17.89 11.15
N SER A 39 31.69 -17.91 12.16
CA SER A 39 30.29 -18.34 12.01
C SER A 39 29.38 -17.16 12.30
N ILE A 40 28.42 -16.89 11.42
CA ILE A 40 27.43 -15.83 11.57
C ILE A 40 26.04 -16.48 11.66
N PRO A 41 25.41 -16.51 12.85
CA PRO A 41 24.07 -17.04 13.00
C PRO A 41 23.03 -16.04 12.51
N LEU A 42 22.09 -16.53 11.71
CA LEU A 42 20.89 -15.82 11.28
C LEU A 42 19.68 -16.60 11.80
N PHE A 43 18.99 -16.01 12.77
CA PHE A 43 17.73 -16.54 13.27
C PHE A 43 16.64 -16.29 12.23
N VAL A 44 16.01 -17.37 11.76
CA VAL A 44 14.94 -17.30 10.76
C VAL A 44 13.67 -17.93 11.32
N THR A 45 12.54 -17.29 11.02
CA THR A 45 11.21 -17.86 11.26
C THR A 45 10.55 -18.09 9.91
N VAL A 46 10.16 -19.33 9.65
CA VAL A 46 9.48 -19.76 8.44
C VAL A 46 8.03 -19.99 8.80
N ARG A 47 7.13 -19.30 8.10
CA ARG A 47 5.67 -19.42 8.29
C ARG A 47 5.07 -20.16 7.11
N THR A 48 4.04 -20.96 7.35
CA THR A 48 3.22 -21.48 6.25
C THR A 48 2.46 -20.32 5.59
N ILE A 49 1.92 -20.56 4.40
CA ILE A 49 1.00 -19.61 3.76
C ILE A 49 -0.20 -19.39 4.69
N ASP A 50 -0.73 -20.45 5.28
CA ASP A 50 -1.87 -20.35 6.20
C ASP A 50 -1.53 -19.54 7.46
N ASP A 51 -0.33 -19.67 8.03
CA ASP A 51 0.14 -18.84 9.16
C ASP A 51 0.31 -17.36 8.78
N LEU A 52 0.72 -17.08 7.55
CA LEU A 52 0.78 -15.72 7.02
C LEU A 52 -0.62 -15.16 6.79
N LEU A 53 -1.58 -16.01 6.46
CA LEU A 53 -2.97 -15.61 6.23
C LEU A 53 -3.77 -15.48 7.52
N ALA A 54 -3.44 -16.26 8.55
CA ALA A 54 -4.15 -16.33 9.84
C ALA A 54 -3.78 -15.23 10.84
N SER A 55 -2.80 -14.35 10.54
CA SER A 55 -2.33 -13.31 11.46
C SER A 55 -3.27 -12.10 11.55
N ASP A 56 -4.56 -12.36 11.76
CA ASP A 56 -5.60 -11.35 12.05
C ASP A 56 -5.77 -11.08 13.55
N GLU A 57 -5.01 -11.77 14.42
CA GLU A 57 -4.95 -11.41 15.84
C GLU A 57 -3.81 -10.40 16.09
N VAL A 58 -4.25 -9.18 16.39
CA VAL A 58 -3.51 -8.03 16.94
C VAL A 58 -2.17 -8.44 17.56
N ALA A 59 -1.07 -8.17 16.85
CA ALA A 59 0.22 -8.06 17.51
C ALA A 59 0.12 -6.87 18.49
N PRO A 60 0.41 -7.04 19.79
CA PRO A 60 0.46 -5.90 20.69
C PRO A 60 1.53 -4.95 20.16
N GLY A 61 1.14 -3.69 19.92
CA GLY A 61 2.10 -2.63 19.62
C GLY A 61 3.18 -2.54 20.71
N PRO A 62 4.28 -1.81 20.47
CA PRO A 62 5.48 -1.86 21.30
C PRO A 62 5.34 -1.26 22.73
N ASN A 63 4.11 -1.06 23.22
CA ASN A 63 3.81 -0.48 24.53
C ASN A 63 3.04 -1.45 25.45
N GLY A 64 3.59 -2.66 25.67
CA GLY A 64 3.16 -3.57 26.73
C GLY A 64 4.16 -3.55 27.92
N PRO A 65 3.71 -3.51 29.18
CA PRO A 65 4.58 -3.19 30.32
C PRO A 65 5.37 -4.42 30.78
N GLY A 66 6.70 -4.39 30.65
CA GLY A 66 7.52 -5.48 31.20
C GLY A 66 9.00 -5.50 30.81
N ALA A 67 9.77 -4.48 31.16
CA ALA A 67 11.17 -4.64 31.58
C ALA A 67 11.73 -3.28 32.02
N ARG A 68 11.81 -3.10 33.33
CA ARG A 68 12.53 -2.00 33.98
C ARG A 68 14.03 -2.21 33.78
N ASN A 69 14.74 -1.18 33.33
CA ASN A 69 16.03 -0.80 33.91
C ASN A 69 16.05 0.72 34.04
N ALA A 70 16.02 1.16 35.29
CA ALA A 70 16.11 2.56 35.69
C ALA A 70 17.54 3.09 35.49
N LEU A 71 17.65 4.39 35.23
CA LEU A 71 18.27 5.35 36.15
C LEU A 71 17.76 6.78 35.79
N PRO A 72 17.73 7.70 36.76
CA PRO A 72 16.81 8.84 36.76
C PRO A 72 17.46 10.10 36.19
N ASN A 73 16.64 11.00 35.65
CA ASN A 73 16.82 12.43 35.89
C ASN A 73 15.47 13.13 35.81
N THR A 74 14.99 13.41 37.01
CA THR A 74 14.23 14.59 37.45
C THR A 74 14.14 15.71 36.42
N LEU A 75 12.92 16.17 36.12
CA LEU A 75 12.50 17.55 36.31
C LEU A 75 10.97 17.66 36.23
N MET A 76 10.42 18.40 37.20
CA MET A 76 9.01 18.57 37.53
C MET A 76 8.25 19.40 36.48
N SER A 77 6.95 19.10 36.35
CA SER A 77 5.95 19.99 35.76
C SER A 77 5.71 21.23 36.64
N PRO A 78 5.07 22.27 36.08
CA PRO A 78 3.91 22.84 36.73
C PRO A 78 2.65 22.50 35.93
N ALA A 79 1.64 22.04 36.66
CA ALA A 79 0.26 21.96 36.20
C ALA A 79 -0.27 23.37 35.91
N LEU A 80 -1.20 23.50 34.96
CA LEU A 80 -2.33 24.43 35.01
C LEU A 80 -3.39 24.08 33.95
N ASP A 81 -4.60 23.92 34.47
CA ASP A 81 -5.95 24.09 33.92
C ASP A 81 -6.61 23.11 32.92
N ALA A 82 -7.80 22.67 33.35
CA ALA A 82 -8.80 21.86 32.68
C ALA A 82 -9.69 22.73 31.74
N PRO A 83 -10.50 22.11 30.85
CA PRO A 83 -10.71 22.59 29.47
C PRO A 83 -11.95 23.48 29.31
N PRO A 84 -12.09 24.21 28.18
CA PRO A 84 -13.42 24.56 27.71
C PRO A 84 -14.05 23.31 27.08
N THR A 85 -15.24 22.97 27.59
CA THR A 85 -16.19 22.05 26.98
C THR A 85 -16.45 22.41 25.53
N GLY A 86 -15.91 21.60 24.62
CA GLY A 86 -16.25 21.57 23.21
C GLY A 86 -16.27 20.12 22.76
N THR A 87 -17.46 19.54 22.62
CA THR A 87 -17.65 18.24 21.97
C THR A 87 -17.20 18.35 20.52
N VAL A 88 -16.06 17.75 20.19
CA VAL A 88 -15.62 17.55 18.80
C VAL A 88 -15.21 16.08 18.62
N ALA A 89 -15.99 15.42 17.76
CA ALA A 89 -15.74 14.23 16.96
C ALA A 89 -15.08 12.99 17.59
N VAL A 90 -15.80 11.88 17.45
CA VAL A 90 -15.35 10.49 17.62
C VAL A 90 -13.99 10.31 16.92
N ALA A 91 -13.01 9.74 17.62
CA ALA A 91 -11.70 9.40 17.05
C ALA A 91 -11.89 8.58 15.78
N ALA A 92 -11.39 9.10 14.65
CA ALA A 92 -11.34 8.35 13.40
C ALA A 92 -10.44 7.12 13.59
N ASP A 93 -10.96 5.96 13.20
CA ASP A 93 -10.36 4.64 13.32
C ASP A 93 -9.14 4.55 12.37
N SER A 94 -7.98 5.09 12.78
CA SER A 94 -6.74 5.07 12.00
C SER A 94 -6.02 3.72 12.10
N GLY A 95 -5.21 3.41 11.09
CA GLY A 95 -4.49 2.14 11.00
C GLY A 95 -5.13 1.17 10.01
N CYS A 96 -4.77 -0.11 10.10
CA CYS A 96 -5.15 -1.13 9.13
C CYS A 96 -5.94 -2.29 9.76
N ARG A 97 -6.90 -2.82 9.02
CA ARG A 97 -7.59 -4.07 9.35
C ARG A 97 -7.75 -4.95 8.10
N TRP A 98 -7.72 -6.26 8.29
CA TRP A 98 -8.06 -7.21 7.25
C TRP A 98 -9.57 -7.51 7.25
N ASP A 99 -10.18 -7.37 6.09
CA ASP A 99 -11.54 -7.83 5.78
C ASP A 99 -11.41 -9.06 4.88
N ILE A 100 -11.47 -10.26 5.48
CA ILE A 100 -11.21 -11.52 4.76
C ILE A 100 -12.29 -11.83 3.73
N GLY A 101 -11.84 -12.17 2.51
CA GLY A 101 -12.67 -12.53 1.36
C GLY A 101 -12.77 -14.03 1.15
N THR A 102 -13.63 -14.45 0.24
CA THR A 102 -13.92 -15.87 -0.05
C THR A 102 -12.94 -16.52 -1.01
N ASN A 103 -12.18 -15.74 -1.80
CA ASN A 103 -11.22 -16.27 -2.77
C ASN A 103 -9.78 -16.16 -2.24
N PRO A 104 -9.07 -17.28 -2.04
CA PRO A 104 -7.73 -17.29 -1.44
C PRO A 104 -6.63 -16.72 -2.35
N ASP A 105 -6.94 -16.43 -3.61
CA ASP A 105 -6.02 -15.88 -4.60
C ASP A 105 -6.30 -14.40 -4.91
N ARG A 106 -7.19 -13.73 -4.17
CA ARG A 106 -7.53 -12.32 -4.39
C ARG A 106 -7.18 -11.47 -3.18
N PHE A 107 -6.23 -10.54 -3.34
CA PHE A 107 -5.79 -9.65 -2.27
C PHE A 107 -5.90 -8.20 -2.68
N ALA A 108 -6.31 -7.34 -1.75
CA ALA A 108 -6.40 -5.90 -2.01
C ALA A 108 -5.76 -5.09 -0.88
N LEU A 109 -5.22 -3.93 -1.23
CA LEU A 109 -4.93 -2.84 -0.30
C LEU A 109 -5.82 -1.65 -0.67
N VAL A 110 -6.66 -1.23 0.26
CA VAL A 110 -7.45 0.00 0.15
C VAL A 110 -6.87 0.98 1.16
N LEU A 111 -6.24 2.03 0.66
CA LEU A 111 -5.62 3.08 1.47
C LEU A 111 -6.39 4.39 1.31
N SER A 112 -6.91 4.90 2.43
CA SER A 112 -7.64 6.17 2.47
C SER A 112 -7.01 7.14 3.45
N ASN A 113 -6.42 8.21 2.94
CA ASN A 113 -5.83 9.27 3.75
C ASN A 113 -6.72 10.51 3.73
N LEU A 114 -7.06 11.01 4.91
CA LEU A 114 -7.98 12.12 5.14
C LEU A 114 -7.37 13.15 6.09
N ALA A 115 -6.80 12.67 7.20
CA ALA A 115 -6.42 13.46 8.36
C ALA A 115 -5.03 14.12 8.23
N TYR A 116 -4.80 14.83 7.14
CA TYR A 116 -3.57 15.59 6.93
C TYR A 116 -3.43 16.75 7.93
N SER A 117 -2.18 17.13 8.21
CA SER A 117 -1.86 18.32 9.00
C SER A 117 -1.47 19.48 8.09
N PRO A 118 -1.75 20.74 8.49
CA PRO A 118 -1.22 21.91 7.80
C PRO A 118 0.30 21.79 7.59
N PRO A 119 0.82 22.18 6.42
CA PRO A 119 0.14 22.99 5.40
C PRO A 119 -0.75 22.19 4.43
N ILE A 120 -0.78 20.86 4.51
CA ILE A 120 -1.60 20.02 3.63
C ILE A 120 -3.06 20.08 4.11
N SER A 121 -3.99 20.38 3.21
CA SER A 121 -5.41 20.48 3.56
C SER A 121 -6.01 19.12 3.92
N GLN A 122 -6.96 19.10 4.84
CA GLN A 122 -7.74 17.89 5.13
C GLN A 122 -8.77 17.61 4.05
N LEU A 123 -9.20 16.35 4.01
CA LEU A 123 -10.21 15.84 3.07
C LEU A 123 -11.49 15.48 3.82
N THR A 124 -12.56 15.20 3.09
CA THR A 124 -13.88 14.93 3.69
C THR A 124 -14.43 13.55 3.35
N GLU A 125 -14.26 13.06 2.13
CA GLU A 125 -14.93 11.83 1.67
C GLU A 125 -14.03 10.58 1.64
N THR A 126 -12.70 10.73 1.79
CA THR A 126 -11.76 9.66 1.43
C THR A 126 -11.88 8.38 2.28
N HIS A 127 -12.28 8.50 3.55
CA HIS A 127 -12.57 7.32 4.39
C HIS A 127 -13.81 6.58 3.91
N GLU A 128 -14.87 7.29 3.52
CA GLU A 128 -16.08 6.68 2.98
C GLU A 128 -15.83 6.04 1.61
N ASP A 129 -14.99 6.67 0.79
CA ASP A 129 -14.55 6.13 -0.49
C ASP A 129 -13.82 4.78 -0.30
N GLY A 130 -12.89 4.72 0.65
CA GLY A 130 -12.19 3.49 1.00
C GLY A 130 -13.12 2.40 1.49
N ASP A 131 -14.07 2.73 2.37
CA ASP A 131 -15.04 1.76 2.87
C ASP A 131 -15.93 1.19 1.76
N ARG A 132 -16.43 2.04 0.85
CA ARG A 132 -17.24 1.60 -0.31
C ARG A 132 -16.48 0.60 -1.17
N ILE A 133 -15.22 0.92 -1.49
CA ILE A 133 -14.39 0.07 -2.33
C ILE A 133 -13.99 -1.22 -1.63
N ALA A 134 -13.63 -1.16 -0.34
CA ALA A 134 -13.31 -2.35 0.43
C ALA A 134 -14.49 -3.31 0.54
N GLY A 135 -15.70 -2.79 0.79
CA GLY A 135 -16.93 -3.60 0.80
C GLY A 135 -17.18 -4.29 -0.54
N SER A 136 -17.12 -3.52 -1.64
CA SER A 136 -17.35 -4.05 -2.98
C SER A 136 -16.30 -5.09 -3.43
N LEU A 137 -15.02 -4.86 -3.11
CA LEU A 137 -13.96 -5.83 -3.37
C LEU A 137 -14.16 -7.11 -2.56
N LYS A 138 -14.58 -7.00 -1.30
CA LYS A 138 -14.92 -8.16 -0.48
C LYS A 138 -16.07 -8.98 -1.08
N ASP A 139 -17.10 -8.32 -1.59
CA ASP A 139 -18.24 -8.97 -2.27
C ASP A 139 -17.85 -9.68 -3.58
N THR A 140 -16.70 -9.31 -4.16
CA THR A 140 -16.08 -9.99 -5.30
C THR A 140 -14.99 -10.98 -4.88
N GLY A 141 -14.90 -11.30 -3.59
CA GLY A 141 -14.06 -12.36 -3.03
C GLY A 141 -12.64 -11.95 -2.64
N PHE A 142 -12.28 -10.66 -2.72
CA PHE A 142 -10.97 -10.19 -2.26
C PHE A 142 -10.87 -10.22 -0.74
N SER A 143 -9.72 -10.67 -0.23
CA SER A 143 -9.28 -10.31 1.12
C SER A 143 -8.68 -8.91 1.07
N VAL A 144 -9.23 -7.96 1.82
CA VAL A 144 -8.89 -6.54 1.72
C VAL A 144 -8.16 -6.09 2.98
N LEU A 145 -6.91 -5.66 2.84
CA LEU A 145 -6.24 -4.86 3.87
C LEU A 145 -6.73 -3.42 3.70
N ARG A 146 -7.65 -3.01 4.55
CA ARG A 146 -8.17 -1.64 4.56
C ARG A 146 -7.43 -0.81 5.58
N CYS A 147 -6.90 0.32 5.14
CA CYS A 147 -6.08 1.21 5.93
C CYS A 147 -6.56 2.65 5.85
N ARG A 148 -6.54 3.35 7.00
CA ARG A 148 -6.91 4.76 7.11
C ARG A 148 -5.77 5.56 7.74
N ASP A 149 -5.53 6.74 7.16
CA ASP A 149 -4.61 7.76 7.67
C ASP A 149 -3.23 7.19 8.03
N LEU A 150 -2.60 6.52 7.06
CA LEU A 150 -1.28 5.93 7.27
C LEU A 150 -0.17 6.94 7.02
N GLY A 151 0.84 6.86 7.87
CA GLY A 151 2.15 7.45 7.61
C GLY A 151 2.93 6.69 6.53
N ARG A 152 4.07 7.24 6.11
CA ARG A 152 4.87 6.69 5.00
C ARG A 152 5.31 5.26 5.24
N ASN A 153 5.89 5.01 6.42
CA ASN A 153 6.43 3.68 6.75
C ASN A 153 5.33 2.62 6.86
N GLN A 154 4.19 2.99 7.47
CA GLN A 154 3.02 2.13 7.57
C GLN A 154 2.44 1.81 6.19
N THR A 155 2.38 2.80 5.30
CA THR A 155 1.96 2.60 3.90
C THR A 155 2.82 1.57 3.18
N LEU A 156 4.15 1.70 3.28
CA LEU A 156 5.08 0.76 2.67
C LEU A 156 5.01 -0.65 3.30
N GLU A 157 4.72 -0.73 4.59
CA GLU A 157 4.53 -2.01 5.28
C GLU A 157 3.24 -2.70 4.83
N ALA A 158 2.13 -1.98 4.72
CA ALA A 158 0.85 -2.50 4.23
C ALA A 158 0.98 -3.06 2.80
N MET A 159 1.64 -2.33 1.89
CA MET A 159 1.92 -2.83 0.53
C MET A 159 2.76 -4.12 0.55
N ARG A 160 3.77 -4.18 1.43
CA ARG A 160 4.61 -5.39 1.56
C ARG A 160 3.84 -6.57 2.14
N ASP A 161 2.88 -6.36 3.04
CA ASP A 161 2.06 -7.44 3.58
C ASP A 161 1.19 -8.07 2.48
N VAL A 162 0.44 -7.25 1.74
CA VAL A 162 -0.35 -7.72 0.60
C VAL A 162 0.53 -8.40 -0.46
N GLY A 163 1.66 -7.78 -0.81
CA GLY A 163 2.60 -8.33 -1.78
C GLY A 163 3.21 -9.68 -1.35
N LYS A 164 3.51 -9.86 -0.05
CA LYS A 164 3.99 -11.14 0.48
C LYS A 164 2.94 -12.23 0.37
N ARG A 165 1.68 -11.95 0.76
CA ARG A 165 0.57 -12.90 0.68
C ARG A 165 0.30 -13.34 -0.76
N SER A 166 0.21 -12.38 -1.68
CA SER A 166 0.04 -12.65 -3.11
C SER A 166 1.22 -13.46 -3.68
N ARG A 167 2.46 -13.05 -3.42
CA ARG A 167 3.65 -13.77 -3.90
C ARG A 167 3.69 -15.21 -3.39
N ALA A 168 3.28 -15.46 -2.16
CA ALA A 168 3.23 -16.79 -1.60
C ALA A 168 2.27 -17.71 -2.39
N ARG A 169 1.08 -17.21 -2.76
CA ARG A 169 0.13 -17.95 -3.62
C ARG A 169 0.71 -18.24 -5.00
N LYS A 170 1.39 -17.26 -5.60
CA LYS A 170 2.07 -17.40 -6.91
C LYS A 170 3.17 -18.46 -6.87
N LEU A 171 4.01 -18.46 -5.83
CA LEU A 171 5.08 -19.46 -5.65
C LEU A 171 4.53 -20.87 -5.39
N ALA A 172 3.31 -20.98 -4.86
CA ALA A 172 2.59 -22.24 -4.72
C ALA A 172 1.92 -22.71 -6.03
N GLY A 173 2.11 -22.00 -7.15
CA GLY A 173 1.56 -22.37 -8.46
C GLY A 173 0.14 -21.90 -8.73
N ASN A 174 -0.42 -21.00 -7.89
CA ASN A 174 -1.72 -20.38 -8.14
C ASN A 174 -1.58 -19.09 -8.96
N HIS A 175 -2.72 -18.49 -9.31
CA HIS A 175 -2.78 -17.26 -10.12
C HIS A 175 -3.38 -16.09 -9.37
N PRO A 176 -2.64 -15.50 -8.40
CA PRO A 176 -3.18 -14.47 -7.55
C PRO A 176 -3.39 -13.15 -8.29
N VAL A 177 -4.37 -12.39 -7.82
CA VAL A 177 -4.75 -11.06 -8.29
C VAL A 177 -4.56 -10.07 -7.15
N THR A 178 -3.95 -8.93 -7.46
CA THR A 178 -3.79 -7.81 -6.52
C THR A 178 -4.62 -6.60 -6.96
N PHE A 179 -5.20 -5.90 -6.00
CA PHE A 179 -5.91 -4.64 -6.24
C PHE A 179 -5.43 -3.58 -5.25
N PHE A 180 -4.81 -2.52 -5.74
CA PHE A 180 -4.45 -1.35 -4.95
C PHE A 180 -5.44 -0.22 -5.25
N TYR A 181 -6.12 0.30 -4.23
CA TYR A 181 -6.93 1.50 -4.31
C TYR A 181 -6.38 2.55 -3.36
N TYR A 182 -6.21 3.77 -3.85
CA TYR A 182 -5.81 4.91 -3.04
C TYR A 182 -6.78 6.07 -3.18
N SER A 183 -7.32 6.57 -2.06
CA SER A 183 -8.08 7.82 -1.98
C SER A 183 -7.38 8.79 -1.03
N GLY A 184 -6.97 9.95 -1.54
CA GLY A 184 -6.14 10.90 -0.78
C GLY A 184 -5.46 11.96 -1.64
N HIS A 185 -4.50 12.67 -1.05
CA HIS A 185 -3.67 13.65 -1.76
C HIS A 185 -2.63 12.98 -2.64
N GLY A 186 -2.42 13.57 -3.80
CA GLY A 186 -1.58 13.04 -4.86
C GLY A 186 -1.02 14.13 -5.74
N VAL A 187 0.28 14.09 -6.01
CA VAL A 187 1.00 15.19 -6.65
C VAL A 187 2.02 14.69 -7.67
N ASN A 188 2.24 15.49 -8.70
CA ASN A 188 3.38 15.40 -9.58
C ASN A 188 4.35 16.54 -9.23
N VAL A 189 5.58 16.16 -8.89
CA VAL A 189 6.70 17.06 -8.59
C VAL A 189 7.80 16.69 -9.56
N GLU A 190 8.27 17.67 -10.34
CA GLU A 190 9.18 17.47 -11.46
C GLU A 190 8.69 16.34 -12.40
N ASP A 191 9.44 15.24 -12.51
CA ASP A 191 9.12 14.09 -13.36
C ASP A 191 8.54 12.90 -12.56
N GLY A 192 8.24 13.07 -11.26
CA GLY A 192 7.76 12.02 -10.37
C GLY A 192 6.28 12.16 -9.98
N ASN A 193 5.57 11.02 -9.86
CA ASN A 193 4.22 10.97 -9.29
C ASN A 193 4.26 10.38 -7.88
N TYR A 194 3.57 11.00 -6.94
CA TYR A 194 3.60 10.63 -5.52
C TYR A 194 2.20 10.59 -4.90
N VAL A 195 1.97 9.63 -4.00
CA VAL A 195 0.86 9.67 -3.04
C VAL A 195 1.38 10.24 -1.72
N LEU A 196 0.59 11.07 -1.05
CA LEU A 196 1.01 11.74 0.19
C LEU A 196 0.53 10.98 1.43
N PRO A 197 1.44 10.52 2.30
CA PRO A 197 1.11 10.04 3.64
C PRO A 197 0.60 11.16 4.56
N VAL A 198 -0.12 10.82 5.62
CA VAL A 198 -0.63 11.84 6.57
C VAL A 198 0.44 12.43 7.47
N ASP A 199 1.60 11.76 7.62
CA ASP A 199 2.74 12.18 8.43
C ASP A 199 3.79 12.98 7.64
N LEU A 200 3.45 13.45 6.44
CA LEU A 200 4.36 14.25 5.63
C LEU A 200 4.65 15.60 6.33
N PRO A 201 5.92 15.98 6.51
CA PRO A 201 6.29 17.13 7.35
C PRO A 201 5.91 18.48 6.75
N GLY A 202 5.75 18.55 5.43
CA GLY A 202 5.30 19.71 4.69
C GLY A 202 5.04 19.35 3.23
N ALA A 203 4.90 20.34 2.33
CA ALA A 203 4.76 20.04 0.90
C ALA A 203 5.53 21.00 0.01
N ASN A 204 6.75 21.34 0.42
CA ASN A 204 7.71 21.77 -0.58
C ASN A 204 8.22 20.54 -1.38
N PRO A 205 8.75 20.72 -2.60
CA PRO A 205 9.20 19.62 -3.46
C PRO A 205 10.16 18.62 -2.78
N GLU A 206 11.17 19.11 -2.05
CA GLU A 206 12.19 18.29 -1.40
C GLU A 206 11.58 17.40 -0.30
N GLU A 207 10.70 17.96 0.54
CA GLU A 207 9.98 17.21 1.57
C GLU A 207 9.09 16.11 0.99
N ILE A 208 8.49 16.35 -0.18
CA ILE A 208 7.63 15.38 -0.87
C ILE A 208 8.48 14.25 -1.45
N GLU A 209 9.56 14.58 -2.13
CA GLU A 209 10.46 13.57 -2.71
C GLU A 209 11.01 12.62 -1.63
N ASP A 210 11.37 13.17 -0.47
CA ASP A 210 11.88 12.40 0.66
C ASP A 210 10.78 11.61 1.41
N GLY A 211 9.65 12.27 1.67
CA GLY A 211 8.62 11.81 2.60
C GLY A 211 7.41 11.15 1.97
N ALA A 212 7.16 11.31 0.67
CA ALA A 212 6.02 10.71 0.00
C ALA A 212 6.32 9.27 -0.47
N VAL A 213 5.32 8.65 -1.10
CA VAL A 213 5.46 7.33 -1.73
C VAL A 213 5.30 7.48 -3.24
N SER A 214 6.38 7.22 -3.98
CA SER A 214 6.37 7.33 -5.44
C SER A 214 5.52 6.25 -6.09
N PHE A 215 4.91 6.56 -7.23
CA PHE A 215 4.20 5.58 -8.04
C PHE A 215 5.12 4.42 -8.41
N GLU A 216 6.38 4.67 -8.78
CA GLU A 216 7.36 3.62 -9.04
C GLU A 216 7.44 2.61 -7.89
N LYS A 217 7.44 3.09 -6.64
CA LYS A 217 7.43 2.24 -5.46
C LYS A 217 6.15 1.41 -5.35
N ILE A 218 4.99 2.01 -5.60
CA ILE A 218 3.68 1.34 -5.58
C ILE A 218 3.64 0.22 -6.62
N PHE A 219 3.97 0.53 -7.87
CA PHE A 219 4.00 -0.44 -8.96
C PHE A 219 4.99 -1.57 -8.65
N ASN A 220 6.18 -1.28 -8.11
CA ASN A 220 7.14 -2.33 -7.75
C ASN A 220 6.62 -3.29 -6.66
N LEU A 221 5.82 -2.80 -5.72
CA LEU A 221 5.31 -3.60 -4.60
C LEU A 221 3.97 -4.31 -4.88
N MET A 222 3.17 -3.78 -5.81
CA MET A 222 1.78 -4.20 -6.03
C MET A 222 1.48 -4.70 -7.46
N SER A 223 2.49 -4.88 -8.33
CA SER A 223 2.30 -5.30 -9.73
C SER A 223 2.47 -6.81 -9.96
N THR A 224 2.76 -7.19 -11.20
CA THR A 224 2.99 -8.56 -11.65
C THR A 224 4.22 -9.24 -11.01
N THR A 225 5.07 -8.46 -10.33
CA THR A 225 6.15 -8.99 -9.48
C THR A 225 5.63 -9.86 -8.33
N VAL A 226 4.38 -9.66 -7.92
CA VAL A 226 3.73 -10.36 -6.80
C VAL A 226 2.43 -11.07 -7.20
N ALA A 227 1.86 -10.78 -8.38
CA ALA A 227 0.59 -11.32 -8.87
C ALA A 227 0.66 -11.70 -10.37
N ASP A 228 -0.31 -12.41 -10.91
CA ASP A 228 -0.44 -12.59 -12.37
C ASP A 228 -1.29 -11.48 -13.00
N THR A 229 -2.22 -10.93 -12.23
CA THR A 229 -3.00 -9.74 -12.60
C THR A 229 -2.93 -8.71 -11.47
N ALA A 230 -2.70 -7.45 -11.81
CA ALA A 230 -2.63 -6.37 -10.84
C ALA A 230 -3.48 -5.18 -11.31
N PHE A 231 -4.27 -4.63 -10.40
CA PHE A 231 -5.03 -3.41 -10.58
C PHE A 231 -4.45 -2.33 -9.66
N ILE A 232 -4.15 -1.16 -10.22
CA ILE A 232 -3.67 0.00 -9.48
C ILE A 232 -4.60 1.17 -9.80
N VAL A 233 -5.37 1.59 -8.80
CA VAL A 233 -6.46 2.56 -8.95
C VAL A 233 -6.20 3.75 -8.05
N PHE A 234 -6.10 4.93 -8.65
CA PHE A 234 -5.88 6.18 -7.95
C PHE A 234 -7.16 7.03 -8.01
N ASP A 235 -7.86 7.12 -6.88
CA ASP A 235 -8.87 8.13 -6.57
C ASP A 235 -8.24 9.29 -5.81
N ALA A 236 -7.12 9.74 -6.34
CA ALA A 236 -6.33 10.80 -5.75
C ALA A 236 -6.25 11.94 -6.73
N CYS A 237 -6.61 13.10 -6.22
CA CYS A 237 -6.59 14.38 -6.87
C CYS A 237 -6.51 15.36 -5.74
N ARG A 238 -5.60 16.32 -5.74
CA ARG A 238 -5.79 17.60 -5.05
C ARG A 238 -4.56 18.49 -5.18
N THR A 239 -4.84 19.70 -5.65
CA THR A 239 -4.04 20.90 -5.44
C THR A 239 -3.54 20.96 -4.00
N VAL A 240 -2.24 20.74 -3.85
CA VAL A 240 -1.46 21.18 -2.70
C VAL A 240 -1.38 22.71 -2.68
N MET A 241 -1.95 23.28 -1.62
CA MET A 241 -1.59 24.56 -1.03
C MET A 241 -1.88 25.89 -1.76
N ASP A 242 -1.77 26.93 -0.93
CA ASP A 242 -1.92 28.37 -1.20
C ASP A 242 -1.12 28.84 -2.42
N ASP A 243 -1.54 29.98 -3.00
CA ASP A 243 -1.25 30.42 -4.37
C ASP A 243 0.24 30.34 -4.80
N ASP A 244 1.19 30.48 -3.87
CA ASP A 244 2.63 30.52 -4.15
C ASP A 244 3.25 29.16 -4.56
N SER A 245 2.65 28.03 -4.16
CA SER A 245 3.20 26.68 -4.44
C SER A 245 2.54 25.98 -5.64
N ARG A 246 1.46 26.55 -6.17
CA ARG A 246 0.71 26.06 -7.34
C ARG A 246 1.53 25.96 -8.61
N GLY A 247 2.60 26.76 -8.75
CA GLY A 247 3.44 26.77 -9.94
C GLY A 247 4.32 25.54 -10.12
N MET A 248 4.67 24.85 -9.02
CA MET A 248 5.63 23.75 -9.02
C MET A 248 4.97 22.36 -8.98
N MET A 249 3.72 22.29 -8.51
CA MET A 249 3.05 21.02 -8.24
C MET A 249 1.87 20.81 -9.17
N ARG A 250 1.87 19.68 -9.88
CA ARG A 250 0.90 19.35 -10.93
C ARG A 250 0.08 18.12 -10.53
N ALA A 251 -1.03 17.90 -11.22
CA ALA A 251 -1.72 16.61 -11.16
C ALA A 251 -0.91 15.54 -11.91
N TYR A 252 -1.21 14.27 -11.66
CA TYR A 252 -0.42 13.14 -12.14
C TYR A 252 -0.15 13.11 -13.64
N SER A 253 1.04 12.61 -13.98
CA SER A 253 1.44 12.23 -15.34
C SER A 253 1.14 10.74 -15.61
N PRO A 254 0.73 10.35 -16.83
CA PRO A 254 0.51 8.94 -17.15
C PRO A 254 1.76 8.07 -16.95
N VAL A 255 1.59 6.87 -16.38
CA VAL A 255 2.66 5.86 -16.25
C VAL A 255 2.60 4.88 -17.42
N THR A 256 3.61 4.90 -18.28
CA THR A 256 3.67 4.08 -19.51
C THR A 256 4.74 2.98 -19.47
N TRP A 257 5.58 2.94 -18.43
CA TRP A 257 6.68 1.98 -18.32
C TRP A 257 6.28 0.67 -17.60
N SER A 258 5.15 0.66 -16.89
CA SER A 258 4.66 -0.54 -16.21
C SER A 258 3.91 -1.43 -17.20
N THR A 259 4.33 -2.69 -17.34
CA THR A 259 3.66 -3.68 -18.19
C THR A 259 2.90 -4.71 -17.36
N GLY A 260 1.79 -5.24 -17.89
CA GLY A 260 1.03 -6.31 -17.22
C GLY A 260 0.07 -5.83 -16.12
N VAL A 261 -0.19 -4.52 -16.01
CA VAL A 261 -0.99 -3.93 -14.92
C VAL A 261 -2.17 -3.16 -15.50
N PHE A 262 -3.33 -3.28 -14.86
CA PHE A 262 -4.49 -2.43 -15.11
C PHE A 262 -4.36 -1.17 -14.27
N GLN A 263 -4.28 -0.01 -14.91
CA GLN A 263 -4.18 1.28 -14.23
C GLN A 263 -5.48 2.05 -14.40
N ALA A 264 -6.00 2.64 -13.32
CA ALA A 264 -7.16 3.51 -13.40
C ALA A 264 -7.00 4.76 -12.56
N TYR A 265 -7.58 5.85 -13.06
CA TYR A 265 -7.50 7.18 -12.46
C TYR A 265 -8.90 7.78 -12.40
N ALA A 266 -9.26 8.37 -11.26
CA ALA A 266 -10.58 8.96 -11.05
C ALA A 266 -10.85 10.18 -11.95
N THR A 267 -9.81 10.80 -12.52
CA THR A 267 -9.95 11.89 -13.50
C THR A 267 -8.84 11.84 -14.55
N GLN A 268 -8.88 12.78 -15.51
CA GLN A 268 -7.88 12.91 -16.55
C GLN A 268 -6.51 13.31 -15.98
N PRO A 269 -5.39 12.83 -16.57
CA PRO A 269 -4.06 13.33 -16.24
C PRO A 269 -4.01 14.86 -16.29
N GLY A 270 -3.32 15.48 -15.33
CA GLY A 270 -3.27 16.94 -15.23
C GLY A 270 -4.57 17.63 -14.76
N LYS A 271 -5.61 16.89 -14.36
CA LYS A 271 -6.86 17.43 -13.79
C LYS A 271 -7.10 16.94 -12.36
N THR A 272 -8.04 17.60 -11.68
CA THR A 272 -8.41 17.32 -10.29
C THR A 272 -9.82 16.71 -10.26
N ALA A 273 -9.98 15.58 -9.59
CA ALA A 273 -11.24 14.95 -9.20
C ALA A 273 -11.78 15.68 -7.98
N ALA A 274 -13.10 15.84 -7.94
CA ALA A 274 -13.76 16.46 -6.81
C ALA A 274 -13.79 15.50 -5.62
N ASP A 275 -13.62 16.04 -4.40
CA ASP A 275 -13.89 15.34 -3.14
C ASP A 275 -15.40 15.15 -2.93
N SER A 276 -16.01 14.35 -3.80
CA SER A 276 -17.47 14.13 -3.87
C SER A 276 -17.85 12.67 -3.73
N GLY A 277 -16.86 11.76 -3.71
CA GLY A 277 -17.05 10.32 -3.73
C GLY A 277 -17.67 9.75 -5.00
N THR A 278 -17.94 10.56 -6.04
CA THR A 278 -18.65 10.08 -7.25
C THR A 278 -17.94 8.91 -7.92
N TYR A 279 -16.60 8.93 -8.00
CA TYR A 279 -15.83 7.83 -8.61
C TYR A 279 -15.91 6.54 -7.77
N SER A 280 -15.67 6.63 -6.46
CA SER A 280 -15.73 5.49 -5.55
C SER A 280 -17.13 4.86 -5.53
N GLN A 281 -18.19 5.67 -5.58
CA GLN A 281 -19.59 5.22 -5.64
C GLN A 281 -19.86 4.42 -6.91
N GLU A 282 -19.51 4.95 -8.09
CA GLU A 282 -19.71 4.24 -9.35
C GLU A 282 -18.88 2.97 -9.47
N LEU A 283 -17.61 3.04 -9.03
CA LEU A 283 -16.73 1.89 -9.07
C LEU A 283 -17.24 0.78 -8.14
N ALA A 284 -17.58 1.12 -6.89
CA ALA A 284 -18.11 0.16 -5.93
C ALA A 284 -19.43 -0.48 -6.41
N ALA A 285 -20.30 0.29 -7.09
CA ALA A 285 -21.56 -0.23 -7.63
C ALA A 285 -21.35 -1.15 -8.86
N THR A 286 -20.29 -0.93 -9.64
CA THR A 286 -20.08 -1.65 -10.91
C THR A 286 -19.20 -2.90 -10.76
N LEU A 287 -18.22 -2.89 -9.85
CA LEU A 287 -17.34 -4.04 -9.57
C LEU A 287 -18.08 -5.38 -9.36
N PRO A 288 -19.20 -5.46 -8.61
CA PRO A 288 -19.86 -6.74 -8.35
C PRO A 288 -20.83 -7.17 -9.47
N VAL A 289 -20.94 -6.42 -10.57
CA VAL A 289 -21.84 -6.78 -11.67
C VAL A 289 -21.32 -8.02 -12.40
N GLU A 290 -22.16 -9.05 -12.47
CA GLU A 290 -21.82 -10.35 -13.05
C GLU A 290 -21.59 -10.28 -14.57
N GLY A 291 -20.64 -11.09 -15.04
CA GLY A 291 -20.39 -11.29 -16.47
C GLY A 291 -19.74 -10.10 -17.19
N LEU A 292 -19.24 -9.09 -16.46
CA LEU A 292 -18.52 -7.97 -17.07
C LEU A 292 -17.00 -8.17 -16.98
N PRO A 293 -16.28 -8.08 -18.11
CA PRO A 293 -14.83 -8.00 -18.06
C PRO A 293 -14.39 -6.64 -17.47
N ALA A 294 -13.21 -6.62 -16.84
CA ALA A 294 -12.73 -5.47 -16.09
C ALA A 294 -12.67 -4.17 -16.91
N ASN A 295 -12.17 -4.23 -18.15
CA ASN A 295 -12.17 -3.08 -19.06
C ASN A 295 -13.58 -2.50 -19.29
N VAL A 296 -14.61 -3.33 -19.36
CA VAL A 296 -16.02 -2.88 -19.49
C VAL A 296 -16.53 -2.29 -18.17
N VAL A 297 -16.16 -2.85 -17.01
CA VAL A 297 -16.46 -2.26 -15.70
C VAL A 297 -15.92 -0.83 -15.63
N PHE A 298 -14.62 -0.65 -15.87
CA PHE A 298 -13.99 0.68 -15.80
C PHE A 298 -14.48 1.64 -16.89
N LYS A 299 -14.84 1.14 -18.08
CA LYS A 299 -15.50 1.96 -19.10
C LYS A 299 -16.87 2.48 -18.63
N ARG A 300 -17.70 1.65 -17.99
CA ARG A 300 -19.00 2.07 -17.44
C ARG A 300 -18.84 3.12 -16.35
N VAL A 301 -17.86 2.93 -15.46
CA VAL A 301 -17.52 3.91 -14.42
C VAL A 301 -17.10 5.24 -15.06
N GLN A 302 -16.26 5.20 -16.10
CA GLN A 302 -15.86 6.40 -16.83
C GLN A 302 -17.07 7.15 -17.42
N ASP A 303 -17.96 6.44 -18.11
CA ASP A 303 -19.14 7.02 -18.76
C ASP A 303 -20.11 7.63 -17.72
N GLU A 304 -20.34 6.93 -16.61
CA GLU A 304 -21.31 7.34 -15.59
C GLU A 304 -20.78 8.49 -14.71
N VAL A 305 -19.51 8.49 -14.34
CA VAL A 305 -18.89 9.62 -13.64
C VAL A 305 -18.89 10.87 -14.53
N ALA A 306 -18.54 10.73 -15.81
CA ALA A 306 -18.60 11.85 -16.75
C ALA A 306 -20.04 12.41 -16.88
N ARG A 307 -21.04 11.53 -16.88
CA ARG A 307 -22.45 11.91 -16.92
C ARG A 307 -22.89 12.64 -15.64
N LYS A 308 -22.63 12.06 -14.46
CA LYS A 308 -23.04 12.62 -13.15
C LYS A 308 -22.34 13.94 -12.81
N THR A 309 -21.13 14.13 -13.30
CA THR A 309 -20.34 15.35 -13.06
C THR A 309 -20.46 16.38 -14.19
N GLU A 310 -21.36 16.18 -15.16
CA GLU A 310 -21.52 17.07 -16.33
C GLU A 310 -20.18 17.31 -17.07
N ASN A 311 -19.39 16.25 -17.22
CA ASN A 311 -18.03 16.24 -17.79
C ASN A 311 -16.96 17.00 -17.00
N LYS A 312 -17.23 17.44 -15.76
CA LYS A 312 -16.22 18.08 -14.89
C LYS A 312 -15.14 17.08 -14.45
N GLN A 313 -15.51 15.81 -14.29
CA GLN A 313 -14.61 14.71 -13.99
C GLN A 313 -14.71 13.66 -15.09
N ARG A 314 -13.56 13.22 -15.60
CA ARG A 314 -13.49 12.22 -16.67
C ARG A 314 -12.48 11.15 -16.29
N PRO A 315 -12.90 10.04 -15.69
CA PRO A 315 -11.98 8.96 -15.38
C PRO A 315 -11.25 8.45 -16.63
N ASN A 316 -10.09 7.84 -16.42
CA ASN A 316 -9.34 7.18 -17.49
C ASN A 316 -8.71 5.89 -16.96
N TYR A 317 -8.46 4.93 -17.85
CA TYR A 317 -7.75 3.71 -17.51
C TYR A 317 -6.84 3.28 -18.66
N LEU A 318 -5.82 2.48 -18.31
CA LEU A 318 -4.94 1.78 -19.23
C LEU A 318 -4.94 0.31 -18.85
N ASP A 319 -5.33 -0.56 -19.78
CA ASP A 319 -5.36 -2.00 -19.57
C ASP A 319 -4.20 -2.65 -20.33
N ASP A 320 -3.08 -2.81 -19.63
CA ASP A 320 -1.92 -3.56 -20.13
C ASP A 320 -1.86 -4.98 -19.55
N THR A 321 -2.98 -5.48 -19.01
CA THR A 321 -3.03 -6.85 -18.45
C THR A 321 -2.92 -7.90 -19.55
N THR A 322 -2.44 -9.09 -19.18
CA THR A 322 -2.28 -10.22 -20.09
C THR A 322 -2.94 -11.46 -19.50
N GLY A 323 -3.21 -12.48 -20.32
CA GLY A 323 -3.85 -13.72 -19.88
C GLY A 323 -5.36 -13.78 -20.12
N GLY A 324 -5.91 -12.85 -20.91
CA GLY A 324 -7.32 -12.80 -21.29
C GLY A 324 -8.13 -11.86 -20.40
N GLU A 325 -9.46 -11.94 -20.51
CA GLU A 325 -10.37 -11.08 -19.77
C GLU A 325 -10.45 -11.45 -18.28
N PHE A 326 -10.27 -10.47 -17.40
CA PHE A 326 -10.52 -10.63 -15.97
C PHE A 326 -11.96 -10.25 -15.62
N TYR A 327 -12.60 -11.08 -14.79
CA TYR A 327 -13.95 -10.87 -14.28
C TYR A 327 -13.91 -10.77 -12.75
N PHE A 328 -14.37 -9.63 -12.22
CA PHE A 328 -14.54 -9.45 -10.78
C PHE A 328 -15.61 -10.42 -10.25
N ARG A 329 -16.67 -10.66 -11.04
CA ARG A 329 -17.67 -11.68 -10.78
C ARG A 329 -18.07 -12.34 -12.10
N LYS A 330 -17.95 -13.67 -12.16
CA LYS A 330 -18.32 -14.46 -13.35
C LYS A 330 -19.81 -14.71 -13.37
#